data_AF-A0A9R0HZ27-F1
#
_entry.id   AF-A0A9R0HZ27-F1
#
_cell.length_a   1.000
_cell.length_b   1.000
_cell.length_c   1.000
_cell.angle_alpha   90.00
_cell.angle_beta   90.00
_cell.angle_gamma   90.00
#
_symmetry.space_group_name_H-M   'P 1'
#
loop_
_entity.id
_entity.type
_entity.pdbx_description
1 polymer ?
#
loop_
_entity_poly.entity_id
_entity_poly.type
_entity_poly.pdbx_seq_one_letter_code
_entity_poly.pdbx_strand_id
1 'polypeptide(L)'
;MGKGEMEQLTFELNHDSSVCCFTYGKGRGRAGRVQPGVCYRLYPKLVYDAMPQYQLPEILRTPLQKLCLNIKSLQLETVGSFLAKALQPPDSLSVQNAIELLKTIGALDERKDLTPLGRHLCTLPLEPNIGKMLLMGSVFQCLNPALTIAAATMLFA
;
A
#
# COMPACT_ATOMS: atom_id res chain seq x y z
N MET A 1 20.76 42.61 12.08
CA MET A 1 20.54 43.23 10.75
C MET A 1 21.27 42.35 9.74
N GLY A 2 20.56 41.43 9.10
CA GLY A 2 21.12 40.52 8.10
C GLY A 2 20.00 40.16 7.15
N LYS A 3 19.82 41.00 6.13
CA LYS A 3 18.85 40.80 5.06
C LYS A 3 19.30 39.58 4.25
N GLY A 4 18.72 38.42 4.53
CA GLY A 4 18.71 37.31 3.58
C GLY A 4 17.53 37.55 2.64
N GLU A 5 17.79 38.21 1.51
CA GLU A 5 16.88 38.19 0.37
C GLU A 5 16.62 36.73 0.01
N MET A 6 15.42 36.25 0.32
CA MET A 6 14.92 35.02 -0.25
C MET A 6 14.55 35.35 -1.69
N GLU A 7 15.51 35.16 -2.61
CA GLU A 7 15.16 34.97 -4.00
C GLU A 7 14.15 33.82 -4.05
N GLN A 8 12.92 34.17 -4.39
CA GLN A 8 11.86 33.22 -4.69
C GLN A 8 12.26 32.49 -5.98
N LEU A 9 13.13 31.49 -5.84
CA LEU A 9 13.20 30.40 -6.80
C LEU A 9 11.88 29.65 -6.65
N THR A 10 10.91 30.04 -7.47
CA THR A 10 9.68 29.30 -7.72
C THR A 10 10.05 27.99 -8.39
N PHE A 11 10.61 27.07 -7.61
CA PHE A 11 10.57 25.66 -7.97
C PHE A 11 9.09 25.27 -7.87
N GLU A 12 8.49 25.00 -9.03
CA GLU A 12 7.29 24.18 -9.16
C GLU A 12 7.57 22.85 -8.44
N LEU A 13 7.36 22.85 -7.12
CA LEU A 13 7.33 21.64 -6.33
C LEU A 13 6.09 20.92 -6.80
N ASN A 14 6.31 19.97 -7.72
CA ASN A 14 5.36 18.94 -8.08
C ASN A 14 4.57 18.58 -6.83
N HIS A 15 3.26 18.70 -6.96
CA HIS A 15 2.25 18.58 -5.91
C HIS A 15 2.19 17.13 -5.42
N ASP A 16 3.29 16.62 -4.86
CA ASP A 16 3.41 15.28 -4.34
C ASP A 16 2.68 15.26 -2.99
N SER A 17 1.36 15.21 -3.11
CA SER A 17 0.35 15.32 -2.04
C SER A 17 0.39 14.13 -1.07
N SER A 18 1.45 13.32 -1.17
CA SER A 18 1.65 12.06 -0.47
C SER A 18 2.36 12.25 0.87
N VAL A 19 3.04 13.38 1.09
CA VAL A 19 3.87 13.61 2.27
C VAL A 19 3.16 14.51 3.29
N CYS A 20 3.26 14.14 4.56
CA CYS A 20 2.45 14.68 5.65
C CYS A 20 3.35 15.33 6.71
N CYS A 21 2.80 16.30 7.45
CA CYS A 21 3.54 17.00 8.50
C CYS A 21 4.16 16.04 9.55
N PHE A 22 3.47 14.94 9.88
CA PHE A 22 4.00 13.89 10.77
C PHE A 22 5.23 13.16 10.20
N THR A 23 5.24 12.84 8.90
CA THR A 23 6.40 12.17 8.28
C THR A 23 7.61 13.10 8.23
N TYR A 24 7.41 14.39 8.01
CA TYR A 24 8.49 15.39 8.10
C TYR A 24 9.01 15.58 9.54
N GLY A 25 8.16 15.43 10.54
CA GLY A 25 8.56 15.42 11.95
C GLY A 25 9.57 14.31 12.29
N LYS A 26 9.51 13.16 11.60
CA LYS A 26 10.44 12.04 11.83
C LYS A 26 11.90 12.42 11.53
N GLY A 27 12.16 13.31 10.57
CA GLY A 27 13.50 13.79 10.24
C GLY A 27 14.15 14.60 11.37
N ARG A 28 13.34 15.40 12.09
CA ARG A 28 13.80 16.15 13.28
C ARG A 28 14.25 15.22 14.40
N GLY A 29 13.59 14.07 14.57
CA GLY A 29 13.97 13.05 15.54
C GLY A 29 15.26 12.29 15.20
N ARG A 30 15.75 12.37 13.95
CA ARG A 30 17.00 11.71 13.53
C ARG A 30 18.26 12.55 13.81
N ALA A 31 18.17 13.87 13.76
CA ALA A 31 19.32 14.76 13.90
C ALA A 31 19.79 14.99 15.36
N GLY A 32 18.97 14.63 16.35
CA GLY A 32 19.21 14.96 17.76
C GLY A 32 19.53 13.78 18.68
N ARG A 33 19.98 12.63 18.15
CA ARG A 33 20.16 11.41 18.97
C ARG A 33 21.30 11.49 19.98
N VAL A 34 22.34 12.28 19.71
CA VAL A 34 23.59 12.31 20.50
C VAL A 34 23.91 13.72 21.00
N GLN A 35 23.54 14.75 20.24
CA GLN A 35 23.76 16.16 20.57
C GLN A 35 22.66 17.02 19.90
N PRO A 36 22.41 18.25 20.37
CA PRO A 36 21.45 19.15 19.70
C PRO A 36 21.84 19.36 18.24
N GLY A 37 20.99 18.88 17.33
CA GLY A 37 21.15 19.01 15.89
C GLY A 37 20.11 19.97 15.28
N VAL A 38 20.46 20.56 14.14
CA VAL A 38 19.57 21.44 13.35
C VAL A 38 19.00 20.66 12.17
N CYS A 39 17.71 20.82 11.89
CA CYS A 39 17.04 20.21 10.74
C CYS A 39 16.53 21.33 9.81
N TYR A 40 17.07 21.40 8.60
CA TYR A 40 16.64 22.34 7.57
C TYR A 40 15.47 21.75 6.78
N ARG A 41 14.42 22.56 6.57
CA ARG A 41 13.22 22.21 5.81
C ARG A 41 13.21 23.04 4.53
N LEU A 42 13.32 22.38 3.38
CA LEU A 42 13.42 23.02 2.06
C LEU A 42 12.02 23.19 1.42
N TYR A 43 11.11 23.88 2.10
CA TYR A 43 9.78 24.19 1.54
C TYR A 43 9.20 25.49 2.14
N PRO A 44 8.36 26.23 1.38
CA PRO A 44 7.71 27.44 1.87
C PRO A 44 6.75 27.16 3.04
N LYS A 45 6.60 28.13 3.96
CA LYS A 45 5.64 28.02 5.09
C LYS A 45 4.19 27.79 4.63
N LEU A 46 3.80 28.40 3.52
CA LEU A 46 2.47 28.20 2.93
C LEU A 46 2.18 26.72 2.62
N VAL A 47 3.18 25.99 2.10
CA VAL A 47 3.06 24.55 1.79
C VAL A 47 2.98 23.72 3.06
N TYR A 48 3.67 24.14 4.13
CA TYR A 48 3.60 23.50 5.44
C TYR A 48 2.22 23.58 6.06
N ASP A 49 1.62 24.78 6.03
CA ASP A 49 0.31 25.04 6.63
C ASP A 49 -0.81 24.35 5.84
N ALA A 50 -0.62 24.15 4.53
CA ALA A 50 -1.53 23.41 3.66
C ALA A 50 -1.36 21.87 3.73
N MET A 51 -0.32 21.35 4.39
CA MET A 51 -0.01 19.93 4.40
C MET A 51 -0.88 19.17 5.43
N PRO A 52 -1.42 17.99 5.08
CA PRO A 52 -2.21 17.20 6.01
C PRO A 52 -1.37 16.75 7.23
N GLN A 53 -2.00 16.71 8.39
CA GLN A 53 -1.35 16.35 9.66
C GLN A 53 -1.06 14.85 9.79
N TYR A 54 -1.82 14.00 9.10
CA TYR A 54 -1.60 12.56 9.01
C TYR A 54 -1.67 12.09 7.55
N GLN A 55 -0.89 11.06 7.19
CA GLN A 55 -1.05 10.41 5.90
C GLN A 55 -2.34 9.61 5.89
N LEU A 56 -2.95 9.51 4.70
CA LEU A 56 -4.10 8.63 4.51
C LEU A 56 -3.67 7.18 4.84
N PRO A 57 -4.46 6.46 5.66
CA PRO A 57 -4.16 5.08 6.03
C PRO A 57 -3.94 4.15 4.83
N GLU A 58 -3.01 3.21 4.94
CA GLU A 58 -2.72 2.25 3.87
C GLU A 58 -3.96 1.46 3.44
N ILE A 59 -4.82 1.07 4.38
CA ILE A 59 -6.06 0.31 4.09
C ILE A 59 -7.00 1.03 3.11
N LEU A 60 -6.90 2.35 2.99
CA LEU A 60 -7.70 3.15 2.06
C LEU A 60 -7.00 3.42 0.73
N ARG A 61 -5.70 3.12 0.62
CA ARG A 61 -4.87 3.39 -0.56
C ARG A 61 -4.45 2.13 -1.30
N THR A 62 -4.36 1.00 -0.59
CA THR A 62 -3.86 -0.26 -1.13
C THR A 62 -4.98 -1.20 -1.54
N PRO A 63 -4.76 -2.03 -2.57
CA PRO A 63 -5.77 -2.96 -3.05
C PRO A 63 -6.01 -4.08 -2.00
N LEU A 64 -7.28 -4.42 -1.76
CA LEU A 64 -7.70 -5.20 -0.58
C LEU A 64 -7.67 -6.73 -0.76
N GLN A 65 -7.33 -7.23 -1.95
CA GLN A 65 -7.45 -8.64 -2.31
C GLN A 65 -6.59 -9.52 -1.39
N LYS A 66 -5.34 -9.12 -1.13
CA LYS A 66 -4.45 -9.86 -0.24
C LYS A 66 -4.96 -9.88 1.21
N LEU A 67 -5.48 -8.75 1.68
CA LEU A 67 -6.07 -8.63 3.02
C LEU A 67 -7.30 -9.56 3.16
N CYS A 68 -8.23 -9.51 2.21
CA CYS A 68 -9.42 -10.37 2.16
C CYS A 68 -9.06 -11.86 2.20
N LEU A 69 -8.02 -12.24 1.46
CA LEU A 69 -7.53 -13.62 1.38
C LEU A 69 -6.89 -14.08 2.70
N ASN A 70 -6.11 -13.21 3.35
CA ASN A 70 -5.54 -13.48 4.69
C ASN A 70 -6.63 -13.63 5.76
N ILE A 71 -7.65 -12.76 5.75
CA ILE A 71 -8.79 -12.86 6.69
C ILE A 71 -9.50 -14.20 6.53
N LYS A 72 -9.69 -14.65 5.29
CA LYS A 72 -10.29 -15.96 4.99
C LYS A 72 -9.40 -17.14 5.41
N SER A 73 -8.08 -17.02 5.27
CA SER A 73 -7.12 -18.03 5.76
C SER A 73 -7.21 -18.22 7.27
N LEU A 74 -7.45 -17.13 8.01
CA LEU A 74 -7.62 -17.14 9.47
C LEU A 74 -8.98 -17.69 9.94
N GLN A 75 -9.85 -18.15 9.02
CA GLN A 75 -11.19 -18.67 9.30
C GLN A 75 -12.05 -17.71 10.14
N LEU A 76 -11.84 -16.40 9.96
CA LEU A 76 -12.64 -15.37 10.61
C LEU A 76 -14.05 -15.32 9.99
N GLU A 77 -14.93 -14.54 10.62
CA GLU A 77 -16.28 -14.23 10.11
C GLU A 77 -16.25 -13.67 8.67
N THR A 78 -17.41 -13.25 8.16
CA THR A 78 -17.50 -12.66 6.82
C THR A 78 -16.56 -11.46 6.69
N VAL A 79 -15.75 -11.40 5.62
CA VAL A 79 -14.73 -10.35 5.42
C VAL A 79 -15.29 -8.95 5.63
N GLY A 80 -16.52 -8.69 5.18
CA GLY A 80 -17.21 -7.43 5.41
C GLY A 80 -17.49 -7.11 6.89
N SER A 81 -17.94 -8.08 7.70
CA SER A 81 -18.19 -7.86 9.13
C SER A 81 -16.89 -7.65 9.92
N PHE A 82 -15.82 -8.32 9.50
CA PHE A 82 -14.50 -8.11 10.10
C PHE A 82 -13.93 -6.73 9.77
N LEU A 83 -13.99 -6.30 8.51
CA LEU A 83 -13.51 -4.98 8.10
C LEU A 83 -14.35 -3.84 8.69
N ALA A 84 -15.64 -4.06 8.93
CA ALA A 84 -16.49 -3.10 9.63
C ALA A 84 -16.09 -2.87 11.10
N LYS A 85 -15.42 -3.84 11.74
CA LYS A 85 -14.88 -3.73 13.10
C LYS A 85 -13.50 -3.04 13.13
N ALA A 86 -12.88 -2.76 11.98
CA ALA A 86 -11.57 -2.12 11.91
C ALA A 86 -11.64 -0.63 12.29
N LEU A 87 -10.51 -0.06 12.74
CA LEU A 87 -10.39 1.33 13.18
C LEU A 87 -10.89 2.32 12.10
N GLN A 88 -10.57 2.04 10.85
CA GLN A 88 -11.03 2.79 9.68
C GLN A 88 -11.49 1.79 8.62
N PRO A 89 -12.81 1.59 8.48
CA PRO A 89 -13.33 0.64 7.50
C PRO A 89 -13.09 1.17 6.08
N PRO A 90 -12.65 0.31 5.14
CA PRO A 90 -12.59 0.66 3.73
C PRO A 90 -13.99 0.78 3.12
N ASP A 91 -14.06 1.42 1.96
CA ASP A 91 -15.32 1.55 1.22
C ASP A 91 -15.90 0.18 0.82
N SER A 92 -17.22 0.04 0.94
CA SER A 92 -17.90 -1.23 0.66
C SER A 92 -17.75 -1.68 -0.79
N LEU A 93 -17.67 -0.74 -1.75
CA LEU A 93 -17.47 -1.07 -3.15
C LEU A 93 -16.06 -1.62 -3.37
N SER A 94 -15.05 -1.04 -2.73
CA SER A 94 -13.67 -1.55 -2.78
C SER A 94 -13.56 -2.98 -2.26
N VAL A 95 -14.26 -3.30 -1.16
CA VAL A 95 -14.31 -4.67 -0.63
C VAL A 95 -15.01 -5.62 -1.60
N GLN A 96 -16.12 -5.20 -2.20
CA GLN A 96 -16.87 -6.02 -3.15
C GLN A 96 -16.05 -6.31 -4.42
N ASN A 97 -15.40 -5.29 -4.97
CA ASN A 97 -14.48 -5.42 -6.12
C ASN A 97 -13.32 -6.39 -5.81
N ALA A 98 -12.78 -6.34 -4.60
CA ALA A 98 -11.72 -7.26 -4.18
C ALA A 98 -12.21 -8.71 -4.10
N ILE A 99 -13.42 -8.95 -3.57
CA ILE A 99 -14.03 -10.28 -3.53
C ILE A 99 -14.31 -10.80 -4.93
N GLU A 100 -14.83 -9.95 -5.82
CA GLU A 100 -15.10 -10.31 -7.21
C GLU A 100 -13.83 -10.71 -7.95
N LEU A 101 -12.75 -9.93 -7.82
CA LEU A 101 -11.43 -10.29 -8.36
C LEU A 101 -10.94 -11.64 -7.82
N LEU A 102 -11.06 -11.89 -6.52
CA LEU A 102 -10.66 -13.16 -5.92
C LEU A 102 -11.48 -14.36 -6.46
N LYS A 103 -12.76 -14.15 -6.78
CA LYS A 103 -13.59 -15.14 -7.48
C LYS A 103 -13.10 -15.37 -8.91
N THR A 104 -12.83 -14.30 -9.67
CA THR A 104 -12.31 -14.39 -11.05
C THR A 104 -10.96 -15.13 -11.11
N ILE A 105 -10.10 -14.93 -10.12
CA ILE A 105 -8.81 -15.62 -10.01
C ILE A 105 -9.00 -17.10 -9.63
N GLY A 106 -10.14 -17.47 -9.04
CA GLY A 106 -10.42 -18.81 -8.52
C GLY A 106 -9.82 -19.05 -7.12
N ALA A 107 -9.48 -17.98 -6.41
CA ALA A 107 -8.99 -18.06 -5.03
C ALA A 107 -10.14 -18.26 -4.02
N LEU A 108 -11.34 -17.79 -4.37
CA LEU A 108 -12.57 -17.99 -3.61
C LEU A 108 -13.61 -18.70 -4.49
N ASP A 109 -14.41 -19.56 -3.85
CA ASP A 109 -15.56 -20.22 -4.47
C ASP A 109 -16.80 -19.28 -4.50
N GLU A 110 -17.89 -19.70 -5.15
CA GLU A 110 -19.13 -18.92 -5.23
C GLU A 110 -19.72 -18.63 -3.85
N ARG A 111 -19.55 -19.56 -2.92
CA ARG A 111 -19.90 -19.45 -1.50
C ARG A 111 -18.98 -18.52 -0.70
N LYS A 112 -17.97 -17.92 -1.34
CA LYS A 112 -16.91 -17.09 -0.73
C LYS A 112 -16.02 -17.87 0.22
N ASP A 113 -15.87 -19.18 -0.01
CA ASP A 113 -14.99 -20.06 0.74
C ASP A 113 -13.64 -20.21 0.06
N LEU A 114 -12.59 -20.47 0.85
CA LEU A 114 -11.21 -20.53 0.35
C LEU A 114 -10.96 -21.83 -0.43
N THR A 115 -10.57 -21.70 -1.70
CA THR A 115 -10.22 -22.84 -2.55
C THR A 115 -8.82 -23.38 -2.21
N PRO A 116 -8.45 -24.61 -2.64
CA PRO A 116 -7.07 -25.08 -2.51
C PRO A 116 -6.06 -24.15 -3.19
N LEU A 117 -6.41 -23.55 -4.35
CA LEU A 117 -5.60 -22.52 -5.00
C LEU A 117 -5.44 -21.30 -4.09
N GLY A 118 -6.52 -20.80 -3.50
CA GLY A 118 -6.52 -19.69 -2.55
C GLY A 118 -5.60 -19.94 -1.35
N ARG A 119 -5.57 -21.17 -0.81
CA ARG A 119 -4.65 -21.54 0.27
C ARG A 119 -3.18 -21.38 -0.12
N HIS A 120 -2.80 -21.82 -1.32
CA HIS A 120 -1.43 -21.62 -1.80
C HIS A 120 -1.09 -20.14 -2.01
N LEU A 121 -2.04 -19.35 -2.52
CA LEU A 121 -1.88 -17.90 -2.68
C LEU A 121 -1.76 -17.16 -1.33
N CYS A 122 -2.31 -17.71 -0.23
CA CYS A 122 -2.19 -17.12 1.11
C CYS A 122 -0.73 -17.11 1.55
N THR A 123 -0.03 -18.23 1.33
CA THR A 123 1.36 -18.44 1.76
C THR A 123 2.37 -17.55 1.05
N LEU A 124 2.05 -17.07 -0.17
CA LEU A 124 2.94 -16.24 -0.98
C LEU A 124 2.84 -14.76 -0.59
N PRO A 125 3.94 -14.03 -0.34
CA PRO A 125 3.92 -12.59 -0.04
C PRO A 125 3.77 -11.74 -1.32
N LEU A 126 2.87 -12.15 -2.21
CA LEU A 126 2.64 -11.54 -3.52
C LEU A 126 1.15 -11.25 -3.70
N GLU A 127 0.85 -10.34 -4.62
CA GLU A 127 -0.52 -10.11 -5.07
C GLU A 127 -1.11 -11.39 -5.71
N PRO A 128 -2.39 -11.70 -5.48
CA PRO A 128 -2.99 -12.98 -5.88
C PRO A 128 -2.94 -13.22 -7.40
N ASN A 129 -2.99 -12.16 -8.21
CA ASN A 129 -2.82 -12.23 -9.67
C ASN A 129 -1.43 -12.75 -10.07
N ILE A 130 -0.38 -12.15 -9.50
CA ILE A 130 1.02 -12.51 -9.77
C ILE A 130 1.32 -13.89 -9.19
N GLY A 131 0.81 -14.18 -7.98
CA GLY A 131 0.93 -15.49 -7.36
C GLY A 131 0.34 -16.60 -8.23
N LYS A 132 -0.85 -16.38 -8.82
CA LYS A 132 -1.46 -17.35 -9.74
C LYS A 132 -0.63 -17.55 -10.99
N MET A 133 -0.09 -16.47 -11.56
CA MET A 133 0.78 -16.53 -12.74
C MET A 133 2.03 -17.40 -12.46
N LEU A 134 2.67 -17.22 -11.30
CA LEU A 134 3.84 -18.02 -10.92
C LEU A 134 3.50 -19.49 -10.64
N LEU A 135 2.37 -19.75 -9.98
CA LEU A 135 1.89 -21.12 -9.76
C LEU A 135 1.63 -21.84 -11.10
N MET A 136 0.95 -21.18 -12.04
CA MET A 136 0.72 -21.72 -13.37
C MET A 136 2.04 -21.87 -14.14
N GLY A 137 2.96 -20.92 -14.03
CA GLY A 137 4.30 -21.00 -14.64
C GLY A 137 5.11 -22.21 -14.14
N SER A 138 4.96 -22.58 -12.86
CA SER A 138 5.57 -23.79 -12.31
C SER A 138 4.96 -25.07 -12.89
N VAL A 139 3.63 -25.12 -13.04
CA VAL A 139 2.91 -26.28 -13.62
C VAL A 139 3.28 -26.47 -15.11
N PHE A 140 3.37 -25.38 -15.87
CA PHE A 140 3.74 -25.41 -17.30
C PHE A 140 5.25 -25.45 -17.56
N GLN A 141 6.08 -25.56 -16.53
CA GLN A 141 7.55 -25.57 -16.62
C GLN A 141 8.15 -24.31 -17.30
N CYS A 142 7.44 -23.19 -17.26
CA CYS A 142 7.85 -21.90 -17.81
C CYS A 142 8.10 -20.85 -16.71
N LEU A 143 8.74 -21.26 -15.62
CA LEU A 143 8.94 -20.42 -14.44
C LEU A 143 9.88 -19.24 -14.70
N ASN A 144 10.98 -19.44 -15.44
CA ASN A 144 11.96 -18.38 -15.75
C ASN A 144 11.33 -17.14 -16.43
N PRO A 145 10.61 -17.27 -17.56
CA PRO A 145 9.97 -16.11 -18.18
C PRO A 145 8.85 -15.51 -17.31
N ALA A 146 8.09 -16.35 -16.59
CA ALA A 146 7.03 -15.88 -15.70
C ALA A 146 7.60 -15.04 -14.53
N LEU A 147 8.76 -15.42 -13.98
CA LEU A 147 9.46 -14.66 -12.95
C LEU A 147 9.94 -13.30 -13.47
N THR A 148 10.51 -13.25 -14.68
CA THR A 148 10.95 -12.00 -15.29
C THR A 148 9.78 -11.02 -15.47
N ILE A 149 8.62 -11.52 -15.94
CA ILE A 149 7.41 -10.71 -16.11
C ILE A 149 6.89 -10.26 -14.74
N ALA A 150 6.83 -11.14 -13.74
CA ALA A 150 6.40 -10.81 -12.39
C ALA A 150 7.28 -9.73 -11.73
N ALA A 151 8.60 -9.84 -11.90
CA ALA A 151 9.55 -8.86 -11.35
C ALA A 151 9.40 -7.50 -12.05
N ALA A 152 9.22 -7.50 -13.37
CA ALA A 152 9.02 -6.28 -14.15
C ALA A 152 7.73 -5.56 -13.76
N THR A 153 6.63 -6.28 -13.52
CA THR A 153 5.35 -5.67 -13.11
C THR A 153 5.39 -5.11 -11.69
N MET A 154 6.07 -5.79 -10.75
CA MET A 154 6.23 -5.28 -9.38
C MET A 154 7.10 -4.03 -9.30
N LEU A 155 8.11 -3.89 -10.18
CA LEU A 155 9.03 -2.76 -10.13
C LEU A 155 8.40 -1.46 -10.66
N PHE A 156 7.29 -1.55 -11.40
CA PHE A 156 6.63 -0.42 -12.06
C PHE A 156 5.27 -0.04 -11.43
N ALA A 157 4.84 -0.76 -10.39
CA ALA A 157 3.59 -0.53 -9.66
C ALA A 157 3.85 0.20 -8.35
#